data_AF-A0A8T3NJ95-F1
#
_entry.id   AF-A0A8T3NJ95-F1
#
_cell.length_a   1.000
_cell.length_b   1.000
_cell.length_c   1.000
_cell.angle_alpha   90.00
_cell.angle_beta   90.00
_cell.angle_gamma   90.00
#
_symmetry.space_group_name_H-M   'P 1'
#
loop_
_entity.id
_entity.type
_entity.pdbx_description
1 polymer ?
#
loop_
_entity_poly.entity_id
_entity_poly.type
_entity_poly.pdbx_seq_one_letter_code
_entity_poly.pdbx_strand_id
1 'polypeptide(L)'
;MPIGFELEVPTFVGWDQLLASTPTLDVVDVVTPNADLGAITLAAIERGLHVLVEKPLATTVAACDAIVDAARRSGRVVAVGHELRLSPLWGRVAAEIMAGRIGRPLSCTIHLWRRSFRPGAGGWRHDPARVGN
;
A
#
# COMPACT_ATOMS: atom_id res chain seq x y z
N MET A 1 -1.95 23.92 3.46
CA MET A 1 -0.48 23.88 3.31
C MET A 1 -0.06 22.41 3.33
N PRO A 2 0.86 21.94 2.47
CA PRO A 2 1.35 20.57 2.55
C PRO A 2 1.99 20.26 3.92
N ILE A 3 1.74 19.07 4.46
CA ILE A 3 2.20 18.66 5.81
C ILE A 3 3.73 18.77 6.00
N GLY A 4 4.52 18.62 4.92
CA GLY A 4 5.98 18.76 4.98
C GLY A 4 6.45 20.13 5.44
N PHE A 5 5.70 21.21 5.16
CA PHE A 5 6.04 22.56 5.63
C PHE A 5 5.78 22.73 7.13
N GLU A 6 4.81 22.00 7.69
CA GLU A 6 4.50 22.03 9.13
C GLU A 6 5.54 21.26 9.94
N LEU A 7 6.14 20.23 9.34
CA LEU A 7 7.14 19.37 9.97
C LEU A 7 8.58 19.84 9.77
N GLU A 8 8.79 20.96 9.05
CA GLU A 8 10.12 21.51 8.73
C GLU A 8 11.08 20.50 8.07
N VAL A 9 10.53 19.58 7.27
CA VAL A 9 11.31 18.57 6.53
C VAL A 9 11.51 18.97 5.07
N PRO A 10 12.58 18.48 4.40
CA PRO A 10 12.78 18.71 2.96
C PRO A 10 11.57 18.24 2.15
N THR A 11 11.10 19.09 1.23
CA THR A 11 10.02 18.77 0.30
C THR A 11 10.52 18.72 -1.13
N PHE A 12 9.97 17.79 -1.92
CA PHE A 12 10.32 17.59 -3.32
C PHE A 12 9.07 17.67 -4.21
N VAL A 13 9.24 18.06 -5.48
CA VAL A 13 8.12 18.15 -6.43
C VAL A 13 7.74 16.79 -6.99
N GLY A 14 8.70 15.85 -7.04
CA GLY A 14 8.52 14.49 -7.55
C GLY A 14 9.12 13.44 -6.62
N TRP A 15 8.52 12.25 -6.63
CA TRP A 15 9.00 11.10 -5.85
C TRP A 15 10.36 10.60 -6.37
N ASP A 16 10.60 10.72 -7.67
CA ASP A 16 11.86 10.40 -8.34
C ASP A 16 12.99 11.32 -7.82
N GLN A 17 12.71 12.62 -7.72
CA GLN A 17 13.63 13.60 -7.15
C GLN A 17 13.91 13.32 -5.67
N LEU A 18 12.88 12.99 -4.90
CA LEU A 18 13.01 12.61 -3.49
C LEU A 18 13.96 11.41 -3.33
N LEU A 19 13.73 10.36 -4.11
CA LEU A 19 14.57 9.16 -4.09
C LEU A 19 16.00 9.50 -4.57
N ALA A 20 16.18 10.28 -5.62
CA ALA A 20 17.53 10.62 -6.10
C ALA A 20 18.33 11.48 -5.09
N SER A 21 17.67 12.44 -4.44
CA SER A 21 18.33 13.50 -3.67
C SER A 21 18.57 13.15 -2.20
N THR A 22 18.05 12.02 -1.72
CA THR A 22 18.07 11.68 -0.29
C THR A 22 18.80 10.35 -0.05
N PRO A 23 20.14 10.29 -0.16
CA PRO A 23 20.93 9.04 -0.07
C PRO A 23 20.82 8.33 1.27
N THR A 24 20.37 9.02 2.32
CA THR A 24 20.27 8.52 3.69
C THR A 24 18.89 7.96 4.05
N LEU A 25 17.99 7.76 3.08
CA LEU A 25 16.68 7.16 3.36
C LEU A 25 16.83 5.67 3.68
N ASP A 26 16.25 5.24 4.79
CA ASP A 26 16.12 3.82 5.15
C ASP A 26 14.78 3.22 4.70
N VAL A 27 13.71 4.02 4.81
CA VAL A 27 12.32 3.57 4.63
C VAL A 27 11.56 4.61 3.80
N VAL A 28 10.61 4.16 2.98
CA VAL A 28 9.60 5.02 2.34
C VAL A 28 8.18 4.51 2.60
N ASP A 29 7.27 5.45 2.86
CA ASP A 29 5.84 5.23 2.95
C ASP A 29 5.15 5.78 1.68
N VAL A 30 4.55 4.89 0.89
CA VAL A 30 3.99 5.19 -0.43
C VAL A 30 2.47 5.29 -0.32
N VAL A 31 1.97 6.53 -0.24
CA VAL A 31 0.56 6.88 0.01
C VAL A 31 -0.04 7.71 -1.14
N THR A 32 0.28 7.33 -2.38
CA THR A 32 -0.13 8.03 -3.62
C THR A 32 -1.43 7.45 -4.21
N PRO A 33 -2.03 8.05 -5.25
CA PRO A 33 -3.11 7.41 -6.01
C PRO A 33 -2.73 6.01 -6.52
N ASN A 34 -3.72 5.11 -6.65
CA ASN A 34 -3.44 3.67 -6.87
C ASN A 34 -2.56 3.40 -8.11
N ALA A 35 -2.77 4.14 -9.20
CA ALA A 35 -1.99 4.00 -10.43
C ALA A 35 -0.48 4.21 -10.23
N ASP A 36 -0.09 5.01 -9.24
CA ASP A 36 1.31 5.40 -9.01
C ASP A 36 2.01 4.46 -8.01
N LEU A 37 1.24 3.79 -7.14
CA LEU A 37 1.75 2.96 -6.03
C LEU A 37 2.79 1.95 -6.52
N GLY A 38 2.50 1.24 -7.62
CA GLY A 38 3.34 0.15 -8.10
C GLY A 38 4.71 0.61 -8.61
N ALA A 39 4.73 1.67 -9.43
CA ALA A 39 5.97 2.20 -10.00
C ALA A 39 6.89 2.80 -8.92
N ILE A 40 6.30 3.55 -7.98
CA ILE A 40 7.04 4.16 -6.87
C ILE A 40 7.62 3.08 -5.94
N THR A 41 6.81 2.05 -5.63
CA THR A 41 7.23 0.94 -4.78
C THR A 41 8.39 0.17 -5.39
N LEU A 42 8.31 -0.16 -6.68
CA LEU A 42 9.37 -0.88 -7.37
C LEU A 42 10.68 -0.08 -7.37
N ALA A 43 10.63 1.21 -7.72
CA ALA A 43 11.79 2.09 -7.73
C ALA A 43 12.43 2.21 -6.33
N ALA A 44 11.62 2.27 -5.28
CA ALA A 44 12.11 2.31 -3.90
C ALA A 44 12.82 1.00 -3.50
N ILE A 45 12.27 -0.15 -3.88
CA ILE A 45 12.88 -1.46 -3.61
C ILE A 45 14.21 -1.61 -4.35
N GLU A 46 14.27 -1.21 -5.62
CA GLU A 46 15.49 -1.25 -6.44
C GLU A 46 16.60 -0.37 -5.88
N ARG A 47 16.23 0.71 -5.19
CA ARG A 47 17.15 1.56 -4.43
C ARG A 47 17.62 0.96 -3.10
N GLY A 48 17.07 -0.19 -2.70
CA GLY A 48 17.42 -0.88 -1.46
C GLY A 48 16.72 -0.32 -0.22
N LEU A 49 15.57 0.35 -0.38
CA LEU A 49 14.77 0.86 0.74
C LEU A 49 13.84 -0.19 1.32
N HIS A 50 13.54 -0.07 2.61
CA HIS A 50 12.34 -0.67 3.18
C HIS A 50 11.11 0.10 2.68
N VAL A 51 10.01 -0.59 2.40
CA VAL A 51 8.81 0.03 1.83
C VAL A 51 7.57 -0.35 2.63
N LEU A 52 6.81 0.67 3.03
CA LEU A 52 5.39 0.54 3.35
C LEU A 52 4.61 1.11 2.17
N VAL A 53 3.75 0.33 1.55
CA VAL A 53 2.92 0.77 0.42
C VAL A 53 1.45 0.65 0.79
N GLU A 54 0.67 1.69 0.54
CA GLU A 54 -0.78 1.62 0.74
C GLU A 54 -1.44 0.55 -0.13
N LYS A 55 -2.60 0.05 0.31
CA LYS A 55 -3.41 -0.85 -0.52
C LYS A 55 -4.17 -0.04 -1.59
N PRO A 56 -4.39 -0.61 -2.79
CA PRO A 56 -3.87 -1.89 -3.28
C PRO A 56 -2.38 -1.80 -3.64
N LEU A 57 -1.65 -2.92 -3.60
CA LEU A 57 -0.22 -2.95 -3.93
C LEU A 57 0.10 -2.33 -5.30
N ALA A 58 -0.70 -2.66 -6.31
CA ALA A 58 -0.70 -2.05 -7.63
C ALA A 58 -2.07 -2.27 -8.29
N THR A 59 -2.30 -1.66 -9.46
CA THR A 59 -3.55 -1.77 -10.22
C THR A 59 -3.61 -2.98 -11.16
N THR A 60 -2.52 -3.73 -11.30
CA THR A 60 -2.47 -4.94 -12.13
C THR A 60 -1.72 -6.07 -11.43
N VAL A 61 -2.10 -7.31 -11.72
CA VAL A 61 -1.42 -8.51 -11.18
C VAL A 61 0.04 -8.55 -11.60
N ALA A 62 0.35 -8.25 -12.87
CA ALA A 62 1.73 -8.24 -13.37
C ALA A 62 2.62 -7.24 -12.61
N ALA A 63 2.09 -6.05 -12.26
CA ALA A 63 2.82 -5.09 -11.44
C ALA A 63 3.00 -5.60 -10.00
N CYS A 64 1.98 -6.24 -9.41
CA CYS A 64 2.11 -6.89 -8.11
C CYS A 64 3.20 -7.97 -8.11
N ASP A 65 3.24 -8.83 -9.13
CA ASP A 65 4.24 -9.90 -9.26
C ASP A 65 5.66 -9.32 -9.35
N ALA A 66 5.85 -8.27 -10.17
CA ALA A 66 7.15 -7.59 -10.28
C ALA A 66 7.63 -7.04 -8.92
N ILE A 67 6.73 -6.46 -8.13
CA ILE A 67 7.04 -5.93 -6.80
C ILE A 67 7.38 -7.06 -5.82
N VAL A 68 6.60 -8.14 -5.81
CA VAL A 68 6.85 -9.31 -4.95
C VAL A 68 8.21 -9.93 -5.26
N ASP A 69 8.55 -10.06 -6.54
CA ASP A 69 9.82 -10.60 -6.97
C ASP A 69 10.99 -9.67 -6.62
N ALA A 70 10.83 -8.36 -6.78
CA ALA A 70 11.83 -7.38 -6.35
C ALA A 70 12.03 -7.42 -4.82
N ALA A 71 10.94 -7.50 -4.05
CA ALA A 71 10.98 -7.58 -2.59
C ALA A 71 11.72 -8.84 -2.11
N ARG A 72 11.48 -9.99 -2.76
CA ARG A 72 12.19 -11.25 -2.44
C ARG A 72 13.69 -11.17 -2.67
N ARG A 73 14.13 -10.43 -3.71
CA ARG A 73 15.55 -10.29 -4.06
C ARG A 73 16.27 -9.20 -3.27
N SER A 74 15.58 -8.18 -2.80
CA SER A 74 16.21 -6.98 -2.21
C SER A 74 16.74 -7.18 -0.79
N GLY A 75 16.24 -8.21 -0.08
CA GLY A 75 16.50 -8.39 1.35
C GLY A 75 15.88 -7.29 2.22
N ARG A 76 14.96 -6.49 1.68
CA ARG A 76 14.27 -5.41 2.39
C ARG A 76 12.89 -5.84 2.87
N VAL A 77 12.41 -5.14 3.89
CA VAL A 77 11.02 -5.29 4.35
C VAL A 77 10.13 -4.50 3.42
N VAL A 78 9.21 -5.19 2.75
CA VAL A 78 8.17 -4.60 1.91
C VAL A 78 6.82 -5.05 2.44
N ALA A 79 6.04 -4.11 2.94
CA ALA A 79 4.74 -4.36 3.56
C ALA A 79 3.64 -3.59 2.84
N VAL A 80 2.49 -4.24 2.65
CA VAL A 80 1.28 -3.61 2.14
C VAL A 80 0.41 -3.18 3.32
N GLY A 81 -0.09 -1.95 3.30
CA GLY A 81 -0.99 -1.35 4.28
C GLY A 81 -2.40 -1.98 4.29
N HIS A 82 -2.48 -3.29 4.50
CA HIS A 82 -3.74 -3.99 4.75
C HIS A 82 -4.15 -3.83 6.23
N GLU A 83 -4.65 -2.64 6.57
CA GLU A 83 -4.89 -2.20 7.95
C GLU A 83 -5.81 -3.15 8.73
N LEU A 84 -6.73 -3.84 8.06
CA LEU A 84 -7.62 -4.81 8.69
C LEU A 84 -6.88 -6.01 9.31
N ARG A 85 -5.65 -6.32 8.89
CA ARG A 85 -4.81 -7.34 9.53
C ARG A 85 -4.36 -6.95 10.94
N LEU A 86 -4.38 -5.66 11.27
CA LEU A 86 -4.03 -5.13 12.59
C LEU A 86 -5.27 -4.91 13.48
N SER A 87 -6.47 -5.13 12.96
CA SER A 87 -7.71 -4.97 13.73
C SER A 87 -7.82 -6.06 14.80
N PRO A 88 -8.03 -5.72 16.09
CA PRO A 88 -8.26 -6.72 17.14
C PRO A 88 -9.47 -7.61 16.86
N LEU A 89 -10.52 -7.03 16.24
CA LEU A 89 -11.72 -7.76 15.86
C LEU A 89 -11.42 -8.82 14.79
N TRP A 90 -10.78 -8.44 13.69
CA TRP A 90 -10.46 -9.37 12.61
C TRP A 90 -9.38 -10.37 13.02
N GLY A 91 -8.41 -9.95 13.83
CA GLY A 91 -7.43 -10.84 14.44
C GLY A 91 -8.08 -11.89 15.32
N ARG A 92 -9.08 -11.50 16.12
CA ARG A 92 -9.85 -12.45 16.94
C ARG A 92 -10.63 -13.43 16.07
N VAL A 93 -11.36 -12.95 15.05
CA VAL A 93 -12.09 -13.82 14.11
C VAL A 93 -11.15 -14.84 13.46
N ALA A 94 -9.98 -14.42 12.98
CA ALA A 94 -8.98 -15.31 12.41
C ALA A 94 -8.48 -16.35 13.43
N ALA A 95 -8.21 -15.94 14.67
CA ALA A 95 -7.76 -16.85 15.73
C ALA A 95 -8.81 -17.91 16.09
N GLU A 96 -10.09 -17.53 16.16
CA GLU A 96 -11.22 -18.45 16.41
C GLU A 96 -11.33 -19.51 15.30
N ILE A 97 -11.20 -19.07 14.04
CA ILE A 97 -11.24 -19.95 12.86
C ILE A 97 -10.05 -20.90 12.86
N MET A 98 -8.82 -20.39 13.06
CA MET A 98 -7.60 -21.20 13.08
C MET A 98 -7.57 -22.19 14.25
N ALA A 99 -8.19 -21.86 15.38
CA ALA A 99 -8.36 -22.77 16.51
C ALA A 99 -9.43 -23.87 16.26
N GLY A 100 -10.08 -23.88 15.08
CA GLY A 100 -11.07 -24.89 14.72
C GLY A 100 -12.41 -24.76 15.42
N ARG A 101 -12.69 -23.61 16.08
CA ARG A 101 -13.89 -23.45 16.92
C ARG A 101 -15.23 -23.50 16.15
N ILE A 102 -15.19 -23.31 14.84
CA ILE A 102 -16.37 -23.42 13.96
C ILE A 102 -16.31 -24.65 13.04
N GLY A 103 -15.35 -25.56 13.25
CA GLY A 103 -15.06 -26.65 12.31
C GLY A 103 -14.47 -26.15 10.99
N ARG A 104 -14.72 -26.87 9.89
CA ARG A 104 -14.24 -26.51 8.55
C ARG A 104 -15.09 -25.35 7.98
N PRO A 105 -14.51 -24.18 7.66
CA PRO A 105 -15.24 -23.11 7.00
C PRO A 105 -15.81 -23.59 5.66
N LEU A 106 -17.08 -23.30 5.40
CA LEU A 106 -17.77 -23.68 4.15
C LEU A 106 -17.94 -22.48 3.22
N SER A 107 -18.23 -21.31 3.78
CA SER A 107 -18.39 -20.06 3.03
C SER A 107 -18.02 -18.85 3.91
N CYS A 108 -17.69 -17.75 3.27
CA CYS A 108 -17.47 -16.46 3.91
C CYS A 108 -18.14 -15.38 3.07
N THR A 109 -19.01 -14.58 3.70
CA THR A 109 -19.67 -13.46 3.05
C THR A 109 -19.25 -12.18 3.75
N ILE A 110 -18.71 -11.24 2.97
CA ILE A 110 -18.24 -9.94 3.48
C ILE A 110 -19.05 -8.86 2.79
N HIS A 111 -19.83 -8.11 3.57
CA HIS A 111 -20.55 -6.94 3.08
C HIS A 111 -19.90 -5.70 3.65
N LEU A 112 -19.50 -4.79 2.77
CA LEU A 112 -18.96 -3.50 3.16
C LEU A 112 -19.88 -2.41 2.68
N TRP A 113 -20.72 -1.92 3.59
CA TRP A 113 -21.57 -0.78 3.34
C TRP A 113 -20.79 0.51 3.60
N ARG A 114 -20.77 1.39 2.60
CA ARG A 114 -20.03 2.65 2.66
C ARG A 114 -20.74 3.68 1.82
N ARG A 115 -20.67 4.94 2.27
CA ARG A 115 -21.06 6.10 1.45
C ARG A 115 -20.13 6.20 0.24
N SER A 116 -20.56 6.93 -0.79
CA SER A 116 -19.75 7.18 -1.99
C SER A 116 -18.35 7.65 -1.62
N PHE A 117 -17.34 7.14 -2.34
CA PHE A 117 -15.97 7.61 -2.16
C PHE A 117 -15.90 9.11 -2.35
N ARG A 118 -15.09 9.78 -1.52
CA ARG A 118 -14.69 11.15 -1.81
C ARG A 118 -13.88 11.15 -3.12
N PRO A 119 -14.01 12.18 -3.98
CA PRO A 119 -13.38 12.17 -5.30
C PRO A 119 -11.86 11.94 -5.32
N GLY A 120 -11.16 12.31 -4.23
CA GLY A 120 -9.70 12.35 -4.22
C GLY A 120 -9.17 13.56 -4.99
N ALA A 121 -7.87 13.79 -4.93
CA ALA A 121 -7.24 14.89 -5.66
C ALA A 121 -7.43 14.68 -7.18
N GLY A 122 -8.02 15.66 -7.86
CA GLY A 122 -8.30 15.55 -9.30
C GLY A 122 -9.26 14.40 -9.67
N GLY A 123 -10.12 13.95 -8.75
CA GLY A 123 -11.18 12.99 -9.07
C GLY A 123 -10.74 11.55 -9.31
N TRP A 124 -9.49 11.20 -9.02
CA TRP A 124 -8.90 9.91 -9.40
C TRP A 124 -9.66 8.68 -8.91
N ARG A 125 -10.40 8.78 -7.80
CA ARG A 125 -11.17 7.65 -7.24
C ARG A 125 -12.39 7.25 -8.07
N HIS A 126 -12.77 8.07 -9.05
CA HIS A 126 -13.88 7.79 -9.96
C HIS A 126 -13.40 7.43 -11.38
N ASP A 127 -12.08 7.40 -11.60
CA ASP A 127 -11.49 7.01 -12.87
C ASP A 127 -11.09 5.53 -12.81
N PRO A 128 -11.80 4.62 -13.52
CA PRO A 128 -11.52 3.18 -13.50
C PRO A 128 -10.08 2.84 -13.90
N ALA A 129 -9.47 3.63 -14.79
CA ALA A 129 -8.10 3.41 -15.23
C ALA A 129 -7.07 3.69 -14.11
N ARG A 130 -7.47 4.47 -13.10
CA ARG A 130 -6.58 4.92 -12.02
C ARG A 130 -6.80 4.21 -10.70
N VAL A 131 -7.95 3.57 -10.49
CA VAL A 131 -8.24 2.81 -9.25
C VAL A 131 -7.86 1.34 -9.33
N GLY A 132 -7.79 0.77 -10.54
CA GLY A 132 -7.70 -0.68 -10.75
C GLY A 132 -9.07 -1.34 -10.62
N ASN A 133 -9.34 -2.33 -11.48
CA ASN A 133 -10.58 -3.11 -11.50
C ASN A 133 -10.30 -4.56 -11.11
#